data_AF-A0AA86SSC7-F1
#
_entry.id   AF-A0AA86SSC7-F1
#
_cell.length_a   1.000
_cell.length_b   1.000
_cell.length_c   1.000
_cell.angle_alpha   90.00
_cell.angle_beta   90.00
_cell.angle_gamma   90.00
#
_symmetry.space_group_name_H-M   'P 1'
#
loop_
_entity.id
_entity.type
_entity.pdbx_description
1 polymer ?
#
loop_
_entity_poly.entity_id
_entity_poly.type
_entity_poly.pdbx_seq_one_letter_code
_entity_poly.pdbx_strand_id
1 'polypeptide(L)'
;MMNRKGENVEPGELEEAAMRSSIIQQIVVVGQDKRRLGAVIVPNKEEVLMVAKKLSIINSDSSDISEEKVKSLIYKELKTWTSESPFQIGPILLVNEPFT
;
A
#
# COMPACT_ATOMS: atom_id res chain seq x y z
N MET A 1 -26.86 17.31 -21.20
CA MET A 1 -25.74 17.21 -20.25
C MET A 1 -25.20 15.78 -20.29
N MET A 2 -24.01 15.60 -20.84
CA MET A 2 -23.30 14.31 -20.82
C MET A 2 -22.67 14.14 -19.43
N ASN A 3 -23.25 13.30 -18.57
CA ASN A 3 -22.68 12.90 -17.29
C ASN A 3 -22.72 11.38 -17.20
N ARG A 4 -21.78 10.65 -17.80
CA ARG A 4 -21.54 9.22 -17.47
C ARG A 4 -20.08 8.82 -17.71
N LYS A 5 -19.35 8.68 -16.60
CA LYS A 5 -18.29 7.69 -16.33
C LYS A 5 -17.04 7.74 -17.20
N GLY A 6 -16.16 8.70 -16.89
CA GLY A 6 -14.74 8.39 -16.80
C GLY A 6 -14.41 8.30 -15.33
N GLU A 7 -14.33 7.09 -14.77
CA GLU A 7 -13.80 6.87 -13.40
C GLU A 7 -12.29 7.14 -13.44
N ASN A 8 -11.89 8.39 -13.65
CA ASN A 8 -10.52 8.82 -13.46
C ASN A 8 -10.32 8.95 -11.96
N VAL A 9 -10.15 7.82 -11.27
CA VAL A 9 -9.66 7.84 -9.89
C VAL A 9 -8.28 8.47 -9.95
N GLU A 10 -8.14 9.59 -9.27
CA GLU A 10 -6.85 10.25 -9.22
C GLU A 10 -5.90 9.38 -8.40
N PRO A 11 -4.62 9.26 -8.79
CA PRO A 11 -3.64 8.53 -8.00
C PRO A 11 -3.59 9.03 -6.56
N GLY A 12 -3.90 10.32 -6.33
CA GLY A 12 -4.04 10.90 -4.99
C GLY A 12 -5.11 10.24 -4.11
N GLU A 13 -6.26 9.83 -4.65
CA GLU A 13 -7.31 9.17 -3.84
C GLU A 13 -6.84 7.79 -3.35
N LEU A 14 -6.12 7.06 -4.21
CA LEU A 14 -5.51 5.77 -3.86
C LEU A 14 -4.41 5.94 -2.80
N GLU A 15 -3.59 6.97 -2.95
CA GLU A 15 -2.54 7.33 -2.00
C GLU A 15 -3.15 7.68 -0.64
N GLU A 16 -4.14 8.57 -0.61
CA GLU A 16 -4.83 8.97 0.62
C GLU A 16 -5.52 7.78 1.31
N ALA A 17 -6.18 6.91 0.54
CA ALA A 17 -6.78 5.69 1.08
C ALA A 17 -5.72 4.78 1.70
N ALA A 18 -4.63 4.51 0.98
CA ALA A 18 -3.53 3.69 1.48
C ALA A 18 -2.83 4.30 2.71
N MET A 19 -2.67 5.62 2.76
CA MET A 19 -2.11 6.37 3.89
C MET A 19 -2.95 6.26 5.17
N ARG A 20 -4.19 5.75 5.11
CA ARG A 20 -4.97 5.41 6.32
C ARG A 20 -4.40 4.22 7.08
N SER A 21 -3.53 3.43 6.44
CA SER A 21 -2.85 2.31 7.06
C SER A 21 -1.61 2.76 7.82
N SER A 22 -1.53 2.44 9.12
CA SER A 22 -0.36 2.79 9.94
C SER A 22 0.95 2.14 9.47
N ILE A 23 0.88 1.03 8.73
CA ILE A 23 2.07 0.35 8.22
C ILE A 23 2.65 1.01 6.95
N ILE A 24 1.92 1.94 6.33
CA ILE A 24 2.34 2.69 5.14
C ILE A 24 2.76 4.09 5.61
N GLN A 25 4.05 4.38 5.55
CA GLN A 25 4.58 5.70 5.94
C GLN A 25 4.41 6.71 4.81
N GLN A 26 4.71 6.30 3.58
CA GLN A 26 4.52 7.10 2.36
C GLN A 26 4.17 6.16 1.20
N ILE A 27 3.39 6.67 0.26
CA ILE A 27 3.05 5.98 -0.98
C ILE A 27 3.02 6.99 -2.12
N VAL A 28 3.57 6.58 -3.27
CA VAL A 28 3.45 7.29 -4.53
C VAL A 28 2.94 6.30 -5.57
N VAL A 29 1.75 6.55 -6.10
CA VAL A 29 1.14 5.74 -7.15
C VAL A 29 1.65 6.24 -8.50
N VAL A 30 2.17 5.30 -9.29
CA VAL A 30 2.78 5.57 -10.59
C VAL A 30 2.05 4.84 -11.71
N GLY A 31 1.79 5.57 -12.78
CA GLY A 31 1.06 5.10 -13.95
C GLY A 31 -0.30 5.75 -14.09
N GLN A 32 -0.83 5.73 -15.31
CA GLN A 32 -2.11 6.32 -15.68
C GLN A 32 -2.82 5.38 -16.66
N ASP A 33 -4.15 5.35 -16.64
CA ASP A 33 -5.00 4.66 -17.62
C ASP A 33 -4.81 3.14 -17.76
N LYS A 34 -4.32 2.48 -16.71
CA LYS A 34 -4.23 1.01 -16.66
C LYS A 34 -5.06 0.45 -15.52
N ARG A 35 -5.65 -0.72 -15.75
CA ARG A 35 -6.34 -1.51 -14.70
C ARG A 35 -5.47 -1.81 -13.48
N ARG A 36 -4.14 -1.77 -13.66
CA ARG A 36 -3.17 -1.96 -12.59
C ARG A 36 -2.14 -0.83 -12.59
N LEU A 37 -2.07 -0.11 -11.49
CA LEU A 37 -1.16 1.02 -11.28
C LEU A 37 0.02 0.55 -10.43
N GLY A 38 1.24 0.98 -10.75
CA GLY A 38 2.38 0.71 -9.89
C GLY A 38 2.32 1.59 -8.64
N ALA A 39 3.01 1.21 -7.58
CA ALA A 39 3.23 2.11 -6.45
C ALA A 39 4.62 1.94 -5.85
N VAL A 40 5.19 3.06 -5.42
CA VAL A 40 6.41 3.09 -4.61
C VAL A 40 5.98 3.38 -3.19
N ILE A 41 6.36 2.52 -2.25
CA ILE A 41 5.85 2.53 -0.89
C ILE A 41 7.03 2.51 0.09
N VAL A 42 6.97 3.42 1.05
CA VAL A 42 7.85 3.44 2.22
C VAL A 42 7.10 2.81 3.38
N PRO A 43 7.44 1.57 3.78
CA PRO A 43 6.82 0.92 4.93
C PRO A 43 7.27 1.56 6.24
N ASN A 44 6.34 1.73 7.18
CA ASN A 44 6.69 2.01 8.57
C ASN A 44 7.14 0.70 9.24
N LYS A 45 8.45 0.52 9.41
CA LYS A 45 9.04 -0.72 9.96
C LYS A 45 8.50 -1.09 11.34
N GLU A 46 8.27 -0.11 12.21
CA GLU A 46 7.79 -0.32 13.58
C GLU A 46 6.36 -0.85 13.57
N GLU A 47 5.47 -0.20 12.82
CA GLU A 47 4.07 -0.60 12.69
C GLU A 47 3.93 -1.95 11.98
N VAL A 48 4.73 -2.19 10.92
CA VAL A 48 4.78 -3.49 10.23
C VAL A 48 5.14 -4.61 11.21
N LEU A 49 6.17 -4.43 12.05
CA LEU A 49 6.56 -5.42 13.05
C LEU A 49 5.45 -5.63 14.09
N MET A 50 4.81 -4.56 14.57
CA MET A 50 3.73 -4.64 15.53
C MET A 50 2.54 -5.42 14.98
N VAL A 51 2.11 -5.09 13.75
CA VAL A 51 1.02 -5.79 13.06
C VAL A 51 1.40 -7.24 12.77
N ALA A 52 2.64 -7.51 12.35
CA ALA A 52 3.11 -8.87 12.10
C ALA A 52 3.11 -9.73 13.36
N LYS A 53 3.50 -9.17 14.52
CA LYS A 53 3.41 -9.85 15.83
C LYS A 53 1.94 -10.09 16.22
N LYS A 54 1.08 -9.09 16.06
CA LYS A 54 -0.36 -9.19 16.35
C LYS A 54 -1.07 -10.24 15.50
N LEU A 55 -0.65 -10.39 14.25
CA LEU A 55 -1.18 -11.38 13.31
C LEU A 55 -0.46 -12.74 13.39
N SER A 56 0.48 -12.93 14.32
CA SER A 56 1.30 -14.14 14.46
C SER A 56 2.04 -14.54 13.16
N ILE A 57 2.40 -13.56 12.32
CA ILE A 57 3.16 -13.76 11.07
C ILE A 57 4.65 -13.97 11.37
N ILE A 58 5.12 -13.40 12.47
CA ILE A 58 6.47 -13.59 13.01
C ILE A 58 6.36 -14.02 14.47
N ASN A 59 7.34 -14.81 14.93
CA ASN A 59 7.46 -15.16 16.34
C ASN A 59 7.82 -13.92 17.16
N SER A 60 7.43 -13.89 18.44
CA SER A 60 7.73 -12.75 19.33
C SER A 60 9.23 -12.45 19.43
N ASP A 61 10.07 -13.48 19.27
CA ASP A 61 11.54 -13.42 19.27
C ASP A 61 12.17 -12.96 17.96
N SER A 62 11.40 -12.83 16.87
CA SER A 62 11.90 -12.31 15.60
C SER A 62 11.90 -10.78 15.65
N SER A 63 13.10 -10.20 15.57
CA SER A 63 13.33 -8.75 15.44
C SER A 63 13.09 -8.23 14.03
N ASP A 64 13.13 -9.12 13.04
CA ASP A 64 13.14 -8.78 11.63
C ASP A 64 12.05 -9.53 10.85
N ILE A 65 11.46 -8.83 9.87
CA ILE A 65 10.46 -9.35 8.96
C ILE A 65 11.02 -9.36 7.53
N SER A 66 10.84 -10.47 6.81
CA SER A 66 11.29 -10.57 5.43
C SER A 66 10.50 -9.63 4.52
N GLU A 67 11.16 -9.09 3.49
CA GLU A 67 10.53 -8.17 2.53
C GLU A 67 9.26 -8.75 1.90
N GLU A 68 9.24 -10.06 1.63
CA GLU A 68 8.04 -10.76 1.12
C GLU A 68 6.85 -10.67 2.07
N LYS A 69 7.07 -10.82 3.38
CA LYS A 69 6.03 -10.69 4.39
C LYS A 69 5.57 -9.24 4.51
N VAL A 70 6.49 -8.27 4.44
CA VAL A 70 6.17 -6.84 4.42
C VAL A 70 5.30 -6.51 3.20
N LYS A 71 5.69 -6.97 2.01
CA LYS A 71 4.89 -6.80 0.78
C LYS A 71 3.50 -7.39 0.93
N SER A 72 3.39 -8.61 1.49
CA SER A 72 2.10 -9.27 1.71
C SER A 72 1.19 -8.46 2.65
N LEU A 73 1.73 -7.92 3.73
CA LEU A 73 1.00 -7.03 4.65
C LEU A 73 0.53 -5.77 3.94
N ILE A 74 1.41 -5.11 3.19
CA ILE A 74 1.07 -3.91 2.43
C ILE A 74 -0.01 -4.22 1.40
N TYR A 75 0.12 -5.29 0.60
CA TYR A 75 -0.91 -5.67 -0.37
C TYR A 75 -2.27 -5.89 0.29
N LYS A 76 -2.30 -6.46 1.49
CA LYS A 76 -3.54 -6.65 2.25
C LYS A 76 -4.14 -5.30 2.65
N GLU A 77 -3.34 -4.38 3.16
CA GLU A 77 -3.80 -3.04 3.54
C GLU A 77 -4.27 -2.24 2.33
N LEU A 78 -3.47 -2.19 1.25
CA LEU A 78 -3.86 -1.54 0.00
C LEU A 78 -5.19 -2.10 -0.49
N LYS A 79 -5.34 -3.44 -0.53
CA LYS A 79 -6.59 -4.06 -0.97
C LYS A 79 -7.76 -3.65 -0.06
N THR A 80 -7.58 -3.61 1.26
CA THR A 80 -8.62 -3.19 2.21
C THR A 80 -9.02 -1.73 1.97
N TRP A 81 -8.05 -0.82 1.91
CA TRP A 81 -8.31 0.62 1.84
C TRP A 81 -8.72 1.10 0.45
N THR A 82 -8.24 0.45 -0.61
CA THR A 82 -8.59 0.77 -1.99
C THR A 82 -9.65 -0.17 -2.56
N SER A 83 -10.37 -0.92 -1.71
CA SER A 83 -11.45 -1.84 -2.15
C SER A 83 -12.58 -1.13 -2.88
N GLU A 84 -12.82 0.14 -2.55
CA GLU A 84 -13.85 0.96 -3.19
C GLU A 84 -13.39 1.55 -4.53
N SER A 85 -12.09 1.42 -4.86
CA SER A 85 -11.54 1.91 -6.12
C SER A 85 -11.62 0.86 -7.23
N PRO A 86 -12.01 1.25 -8.46
CA PRO A 86 -11.92 0.38 -9.63
C PRO A 86 -10.48 0.01 -10.05
N PHE A 87 -9.46 0.66 -9.48
CA PHE A 87 -8.05 0.42 -9.79
C PHE A 87 -7.40 -0.52 -8.77
N GLN A 88 -6.48 -1.34 -9.25
CA GLN A 88 -5.65 -2.19 -8.40
C GLN A 88 -4.22 -1.66 -8.34
N ILE A 89 -3.67 -1.58 -7.14
CA ILE A 89 -2.25 -1.27 -6.95
C ILE A 89 -1.42 -2.54 -7.11
N GLY A 90 -0.49 -2.51 -8.06
CA GLY A 90 0.53 -3.53 -8.31
C GLY A 90 1.20 -3.36 -9.68
N PRO A 91 2.50 -3.61 -9.84
CA PRO A 91 3.50 -4.02 -8.84
C PRO A 91 3.81 -2.93 -7.82
N ILE A 92 4.26 -3.32 -6.62
CA ILE A 92 4.76 -2.39 -5.60
C ILE A 92 6.28 -2.49 -5.45
N LEU A 93 6.92 -1.35 -5.26
CA LEU A 93 8.32 -1.23 -4.90
C LEU A 93 8.42 -0.75 -3.45
N LEU A 94 9.13 -1.50 -2.60
CA LEU A 94 9.41 -1.06 -1.24
C LEU A 94 10.70 -0.27 -1.22
N VAL A 95 10.67 0.91 -0.60
CA VAL A 95 11.84 1.77 -0.44
C VAL A 95 12.11 1.97 1.04
N ASN A 96 13.37 1.85 1.45
CA ASN A 96 13.78 1.97 2.85
C ASN A 96 14.02 3.42 3.29
N GLU A 97 14.13 4.35 2.35
CA GLU A 97 14.38 5.77 2.58
C GLU A 97 13.14 6.58 2.18
N PRO A 98 12.70 7.55 3.00
CA PRO A 98 11.59 8.43 2.65
C PRO A 98 11.98 9.36 1.49
N PHE A 99 11.00 9.80 0.71
CA PHE A 99 11.22 10.76 -0.36
C PHE A 99 11.61 12.12 0.27
N THR A 100 12.84 12.58 0.03
CA THR A 100 13.39 13.90 0.42
C THR A 100 13.60 14.76 -0.81
#